data_AF-A0A9E5QEM4-F1
#
_entry.id   AF-A0A9E5QEM4-F1
#
_cell.length_a   1.000
_cell.length_b   1.000
_cell.length_c   1.000
_cell.angle_alpha   90.00
_cell.angle_beta   90.00
_cell.angle_gamma   90.00
#
_symmetry.space_group_name_H-M   'P 1'
#
loop_
_entity.id
_entity.type
_entity.pdbx_description
1 polymer ?
#
loop_
_entity_poly.entity_id
_entity_poly.type
_entity_poly.pdbx_seq_one_letter_code
_entity_poly.pdbx_strand_id
1 'polypeptide(L)' 'PAQFHMREGTTSIGAPETSLIISGYAQVGKSLNLPTHAYLTATDSKLVDAQAGMESAASTLIGVLSGINMI' A
#
# COMPACT_ATOMS: atom_id res chain seq x y z
N PRO A 1 6.88 0.47 -2.73
CA PRO A 1 7.81 0.61 -1.57
C PRO A 1 7.15 -0.08 -0.38
N ALA A 2 7.91 -0.62 0.57
CA ALA A 2 7.35 -1.28 1.74
C ALA A 2 8.21 -1.02 2.97
N GLN A 3 7.57 -0.88 4.12
CA GLN A 3 8.25 -0.57 5.38
C GLN A 3 8.99 -1.78 5.94
N PHE A 4 10.00 -1.49 6.77
CA PHE A 4 10.74 -2.51 7.49
C PHE A 4 10.11 -2.73 8.87
N HIS A 5 9.65 -3.96 9.12
CA HIS A 5 9.07 -4.33 10.40
C HIS A 5 10.17 -4.50 11.46
N MET A 6 10.33 -3.54 12.37
CA MET A 6 11.47 -3.52 13.32
C MET A 6 11.58 -4.76 14.22
N ARG A 7 10.47 -5.41 14.57
CA ARG A 7 10.49 -6.63 15.41
C ARG A 7 10.88 -7.89 14.64
N GLU A 8 10.17 -8.18 13.55
CA GLU A 8 10.33 -9.42 12.76
C GLU A 8 11.45 -9.32 11.72
N GLY A 9 11.94 -8.11 11.43
CA GLY A 9 12.93 -7.86 10.38
C GLY A 9 12.42 -8.10 8.96
N THR A 10 11.12 -8.25 8.78
CA THR A 10 10.48 -8.54 7.49
C THR A 10 9.99 -7.28 6.80
N THR A 11 9.73 -7.39 5.50
CA THR A 11 8.99 -6.38 4.75
C THR A 11 7.53 -6.41 5.19
N SER A 12 6.99 -5.27 5.66
CA SER A 12 5.57 -5.14 5.97
C SER A 12 4.86 -4.34 4.89
N ILE A 13 4.01 -5.04 4.13
CA ILE A 13 3.25 -4.46 3.02
C ILE A 13 1.87 -4.00 3.50
N GLY A 14 1.30 -4.66 4.52
CA GLY A 14 0.00 -4.30 5.11
C GLY A 14 0.05 -3.07 6.03
N ALA A 15 1.25 -2.59 6.37
CA ALA A 15 1.43 -1.42 7.22
C ALA A 15 0.85 -0.13 6.61
N PRO A 16 0.19 0.72 7.42
CA PRO A 16 -0.40 1.98 6.94
C PRO A 16 0.65 2.93 6.34
N GLU A 17 1.87 2.92 6.86
CA GLU A 17 3.00 3.72 6.36
C GLU A 17 3.34 3.39 4.90
N THR A 18 3.22 2.12 4.49
CA THR A 18 3.42 1.71 3.10
C THR A 18 2.39 2.39 2.20
N SER A 19 1.13 2.42 2.62
CA SER A 19 0.05 3.08 1.87
C SER A 19 0.24 4.60 1.79
N LEU A 20 0.70 5.24 2.87
CA LEU A 20 0.97 6.69 2.90
C LEU A 20 2.12 7.10 1.97
N ILE A 21 3.20 6.32 1.91
CA ILE A 21 4.31 6.56 0.97
C ILE A 21 3.80 6.45 -0.47
N ILE A 22 2.96 5.45 -0.74
CA ILE A 22 2.37 5.24 -2.07
C ILE A 22 1.45 6.42 -2.44
N SER A 23 0.68 6.98 -1.50
CA SER A 23 -0.11 8.20 -1.73
C SER A 23 0.75 9.39 -2.11
N GLY A 24 1.90 9.59 -1.46
CA GLY A 24 2.86 10.64 -1.82
C GLY A 24 3.45 10.41 -3.22
N TYR A 25 3.84 9.17 -3.52
CA TYR A 25 4.33 8.78 -4.84
C TYR A 25 3.30 9.02 -5.95
N ALA A 26 2.01 8.74 -5.69
CA ALA A 26 0.91 9.01 -6.60
C ALA A 26 0.82 10.50 -6.97
N GLN A 27 0.96 11.38 -5.96
CA GLN A 27 0.93 12.83 -6.17
C GLN A 27 2.13 13.29 -7.02
N VAL A 28 3.32 12.74 -6.77
CA VAL A 28 4.50 13.04 -7.59
C VAL A 28 4.29 12.59 -9.04
N GLY A 29 3.83 11.35 -9.28
CA GLY A 29 3.56 10.86 -10.63
C GLY A 29 2.53 11.72 -11.37
N LYS A 30 1.47 12.17 -10.69
CA LYS A 30 0.49 13.11 -11.24
C LYS A 30 1.10 14.47 -11.58
N SER A 31 1.98 15.01 -10.73
CA SER A 31 2.68 16.28 -11.01
C SER A 31 3.59 16.21 -12.25
N LEU A 32 4.09 15.02 -12.56
CA LEU A 32 4.90 14.74 -13.75
C LEU A 32 4.06 14.30 -14.97
N ASN A 33 2.74 14.23 -14.83
CA ASN A 33 1.80 13.74 -15.84
C ASN A 33 2.11 12.30 -16.32
N LEU A 34 2.56 11.44 -15.39
CA LEU A 34 2.88 10.04 -15.64
C LEU A 34 1.90 9.11 -14.91
N PRO A 35 1.57 7.94 -15.49
CA PRO A 35 0.80 6.93 -14.79
C PRO A 35 1.61 6.32 -13.64
N THR A 36 0.91 5.95 -12.57
CA THR A 36 1.50 5.35 -11.37
C THR A 36 0.99 3.94 -11.15
N HIS A 37 1.91 3.03 -10.82
CA HIS A 37 1.61 1.65 -10.44
C HIS A 37 2.15 1.43 -9.03
N ALA A 38 1.33 0.84 -8.16
CA ALA A 38 1.77 0.49 -6.83
C ALA A 38 1.12 -0.80 -6.34
N TYR A 39 1.94 -1.66 -5.73
CA TYR A 39 1.47 -2.86 -5.04
C TYR A 39 0.74 -2.46 -3.75
N LEU A 40 -0.58 -2.35 -3.85
CA LEU A 40 -1.52 -2.21 -2.73
C LEU A 40 -2.43 -3.44 -2.68
N THR A 41 -3.27 -3.56 -1.65
CA THR A 41 -4.16 -4.72 -1.45
C THR A 41 -3.46 -6.00 -0.96
N ALA A 42 -2.17 -5.92 -0.64
CA ALA A 42 -1.45 -7.03 -0.02
C ALA A 42 -1.61 -7.04 1.50
N THR A 43 -1.42 -8.21 2.11
CA THR A 43 -1.46 -8.41 3.56
C THR A 43 -0.25 -9.20 4.03
N ASP A 44 0.19 -8.94 5.25
CA ASP A 44 1.22 -9.72 5.91
C ASP A 44 0.65 -10.98 6.62
N SER A 45 -0.68 -11.09 6.74
CA SER A 45 -1.36 -12.26 7.29
C SER A 45 -1.05 -13.52 6.49
N LYS A 46 -0.93 -14.65 7.19
CA LYS A 46 -0.66 -15.96 6.59
C LYS A 46 -1.93 -16.77 6.33
N LEU A 47 -3.09 -16.23 6.71
CA LEU A 47 -4.40 -16.86 6.57
C LEU A 47 -5.39 -15.85 5.97
N VAL A 48 -6.49 -16.35 5.42
CA VAL A 48 -7.61 -15.50 5.01
C VAL A 48 -8.47 -15.21 6.24
N ASP A 49 -8.01 -14.26 7.05
CA ASP A 49 -8.61 -13.87 8.31
C ASP A 49 -9.01 -12.39 8.33
N ALA A 50 -9.44 -11.91 9.50
CA ALA A 50 -9.83 -10.51 9.67
C ALA A 50 -8.65 -9.54 9.43
N GLN A 51 -7.42 -9.95 9.74
CA GLN A 51 -6.23 -9.14 9.48
C GLN A 51 -6.00 -8.98 7.97
N ALA A 52 -6.08 -10.08 7.22
CA ALA A 52 -6.02 -10.05 5.76
C ALA A 52 -7.06 -9.12 5.16
N GLY A 53 -8.31 -9.24 5.60
CA GLY A 53 -9.41 -8.38 5.14
C GLY A 53 -9.17 -6.90 5.44
N MET A 54 -8.75 -6.56 6.67
CA MET A 54 -8.54 -5.18 7.08
C MET A 54 -7.35 -4.51 6.38
N GLU A 55 -6.20 -5.18 6.29
CA GLU A 55 -4.99 -4.63 5.66
C GLU A 55 -5.19 -4.41 4.15
N SER A 56 -5.75 -5.42 3.47
CA SER A 56 -6.04 -5.33 2.03
C SER A 56 -7.10 -4.26 1.74
N ALA A 57 -8.19 -4.18 2.51
CA ALA A 57 -9.23 -3.18 2.29
C ALA A 57 -8.74 -1.75 2.55
N ALA A 58 -8.00 -1.53 3.64
CA ALA A 58 -7.49 -0.21 4.00
C ALA A 58 -6.51 0.32 2.94
N SER A 59 -5.55 -0.50 2.52
CA SER A 59 -4.58 -0.13 1.48
C SER A 59 -5.24 0.10 0.12
N THR A 60 -6.26 -0.69 -0.23
CA THR A 60 -7.06 -0.49 -1.46
C THR A 60 -7.76 0.86 -1.45
N LEU A 61 -8.47 1.19 -0.36
CA LEU A 61 -9.19 2.46 -0.23
C LEU A 61 -8.24 3.65 -0.38
N ILE A 62 -7.08 3.59 0.27
CA ILE A 62 -6.06 4.64 0.18
C ILE A 62 -5.52 4.75 -1.25
N GLY A 63 -5.24 3.64 -1.93
CA GLY A 63 -4.76 3.62 -3.32
C GLY A 63 -5.71 4.27 -4.31
N VAL A 64 -6.99 3.91 -4.21
CA VAL A 64 -8.06 4.46 -5.06
C VAL A 64 -8.21 5.96 -4.80
N LEU A 65 -8.28 6.39 -3.53
CA LEU A 65 -8.39 7.81 -3.18
C LEU A 65 -7.15 8.63 -3.59
N SER A 66 -5.98 8.01 -3.58
CA SER A 66 -4.74 8.62 -4.06
C SER A 66 -4.67 8.71 -5.59
N GLY A 67 -5.57 8.03 -6.30
CA GLY A 67 -5.67 7.94 -7.76
C GLY A 67 -4.45 7.27 -8.40
N ILE A 68 -4.04 6.14 -7.83
CA ILE A 68 -3.13 5.20 -8.47
C ILE A 68 -3.79 4.65 -9.74
N ASN A 69 -3.05 4.55 -10.84
CA ASN A 69 -3.60 4.11 -12.13
C ASN A 69 -3.69 2.59 -12.24
N MET A 70 -2.79 1.87 -11.57
CA MET A 70 -2.75 0.41 -11.53
C MET A 70 -2.37 -0.05 -10.13
N ILE A 71 -3.20 -0.92 -9.55
CA ILE A 71 -3.02 -1.55 -8.23
C ILE A 71 -2.80 -3.04 -8.44
#